data_AF-A0A8H7RGJ4-F1
#
_entry.id   AF-A0A8H7RGJ4-F1
#
_cell.length_a   1.000
_cell.length_b   1.000
_cell.length_c   1.000
_cell.angle_alpha   90.00
_cell.angle_beta   90.00
_cell.angle_gamma   90.00
#
_symmetry.space_group_name_H-M   'P 1'
#
loop_
_entity.id
_entity.type
_entity.pdbx_description
1 polymer ?
#
loop_
_entity_poly.entity_id
_entity_poly.type
_entity_poly.pdbx_seq_one_letter_code
_entity_poly.pdbx_strand_id
1 'polypeptide(L)'
;MSTSNSQGINTLLDAEREAAKIVQKAKQYRVQRLKDARSEAAKEIEELKAQKNTEYQDFVAQHSGQSDQSLSVVDQETEQKIEEIRRDAAEKKGDAVEKMMKAITNVETKRHENYRV
;
A
#
# COMPACT_ATOMS: atom_id res chain seq x y z
N MET A 1 68.19 -56.65 9.49
CA MET A 1 67.79 -55.24 9.61
C MET A 1 66.51 -55.00 8.82
N SER A 2 65.34 -55.38 9.35
CA SER A 2 64.03 -55.25 8.68
C SER A 2 63.03 -54.38 9.45
N THR A 3 63.40 -53.92 10.66
CA THR A 3 62.56 -53.12 11.55
C THR A 3 62.43 -51.65 11.13
N SER A 4 63.43 -51.09 10.44
CA SER A 4 63.40 -49.70 9.96
C SER A 4 62.43 -49.48 8.79
N ASN A 5 62.16 -50.53 7.99
CA ASN A 5 61.29 -50.43 6.82
C ASN A 5 59.80 -50.47 7.21
N SER A 6 59.44 -51.23 8.24
CA SER A 6 58.06 -51.27 8.75
C SER A 6 57.67 -50.01 9.51
N GLN A 7 58.61 -49.37 10.21
CA GLN A 7 58.33 -48.13 10.95
C GLN A 7 57.93 -46.98 10.02
N GLY A 8 58.68 -46.77 8.92
CA GLY A 8 58.39 -45.71 7.94
C GLY A 8 57.07 -45.91 7.17
N ILE A 9 56.71 -47.15 6.87
CA ILE A 9 55.42 -47.48 6.23
C ILE A 9 54.25 -47.14 7.16
N ASN A 10 54.37 -47.41 8.46
CA ASN A 10 53.32 -47.06 9.42
C ASN A 10 53.14 -45.54 9.55
N THR A 11 54.23 -44.77 9.54
CA THR A 11 54.14 -43.29 9.57
C THR A 11 53.45 -42.73 8.32
N LEU A 12 53.71 -43.31 7.15
CA LEU A 12 53.04 -42.91 5.90
C LEU A 12 51.55 -43.26 5.91
N LEU A 13 51.19 -44.45 6.40
CA LEU A 13 49.79 -44.87 6.56
C LEU A 13 49.01 -43.96 7.53
N ASP A 14 49.63 -43.54 8.62
CA ASP A 14 49.01 -42.63 9.57
C ASP A 14 48.86 -41.21 8.99
N ALA A 15 49.86 -40.72 8.24
CA ALA A 15 49.76 -39.46 7.50
C ALA A 15 48.64 -39.50 6.44
N GLU A 16 48.47 -40.63 5.74
CA GLU A 16 47.39 -40.81 4.76
C GLU A 16 46.01 -40.77 5.44
N ARG A 17 45.87 -41.42 6.61
CA ARG A 17 44.64 -41.36 7.41
C ARG A 17 44.33 -39.95 7.90
N GLU A 18 45.33 -39.19 8.34
CA GLU A 18 45.13 -37.81 8.74
C GLU A 18 44.74 -36.92 7.56
N ALA A 19 45.41 -37.04 6.42
CA ALA A 19 45.05 -36.33 5.21
C ALA A 19 43.60 -36.64 4.78
N ALA A 20 43.20 -37.91 4.80
CA ALA A 20 41.83 -38.32 4.50
C ALA A 20 40.80 -37.69 5.45
N LYS A 21 41.10 -37.66 6.77
CA LYS A 21 40.26 -36.99 7.77
C LYS A 21 40.12 -35.49 7.52
N ILE A 22 41.22 -34.81 7.17
CA ILE A 22 41.20 -33.37 6.85
C ILE A 22 40.29 -33.11 5.64
N VAL A 23 40.42 -33.90 4.58
CA VAL A 23 39.59 -33.77 3.38
C VAL A 23 38.12 -34.05 3.68
N GLN A 24 37.82 -35.09 4.49
CA GLN A 24 36.46 -35.41 4.88
C GLN A 24 35.82 -34.29 5.71
N LYS A 25 36.56 -33.73 6.67
CA LYS A 25 36.11 -32.59 7.49
C LYS A 25 35.84 -31.36 6.61
N ALA A 26 36.70 -31.08 5.63
CA ALA A 26 36.49 -29.98 4.69
C ALA A 26 35.22 -30.19 3.82
N LYS A 27 34.98 -31.42 3.34
CA LYS A 27 33.76 -31.75 2.60
C LYS A 27 32.49 -31.59 3.46
N GLN A 28 32.52 -32.08 4.70
CA GLN A 28 31.40 -31.92 5.64
C GLN A 28 31.15 -30.45 5.97
N TYR A 29 32.20 -29.68 6.26
CA TYR A 29 32.10 -28.24 6.50
C TYR A 29 31.46 -27.50 5.33
N ARG A 30 31.85 -27.83 4.08
CA ARG A 30 31.24 -27.24 2.89
C ARG A 30 29.74 -27.53 2.80
N VAL A 31 29.33 -28.78 3.04
CA VAL A 31 27.91 -29.17 3.01
C VAL A 31 27.13 -28.48 4.13
N GLN A 32 27.70 -28.41 5.34
CA GLN A 32 27.08 -27.73 6.47
C GLN A 32 26.89 -26.24 6.16
N ARG A 33 27.93 -25.55 5.67
CA ARG A 33 27.86 -24.13 5.31
C ARG A 33 26.81 -23.84 4.24
N LEU A 34 26.63 -24.73 3.26
CA LEU A 34 25.56 -24.61 2.26
C LEU A 34 24.17 -24.78 2.88
N LYS A 35 24.02 -25.67 3.85
CA LYS A 35 22.76 -25.88 4.56
C LYS A 35 22.43 -24.69 5.45
N ASP A 36 23.41 -24.18 6.18
CA ASP A 36 23.27 -23.02 7.06
C ASP A 36 22.86 -21.78 6.25
N ALA A 37 23.54 -21.50 5.14
CA ALA A 37 23.19 -20.40 4.25
C ALA A 37 21.75 -20.48 3.72
N ARG A 38 21.27 -21.68 3.37
CA ARG A 38 19.87 -21.88 2.95
C ARG A 38 18.90 -21.66 4.10
N SER A 39 19.24 -22.15 5.29
CA SER A 39 18.39 -21.98 6.47
C SER A 39 18.31 -20.53 6.91
N GLU A 40 19.41 -19.79 6.82
CA GLU A 40 19.48 -18.37 7.17
C GLU A 40 18.69 -17.52 6.18
N ALA A 41 18.86 -17.76 4.87
CA ALA A 41 18.06 -17.10 3.84
C ALA A 41 16.55 -17.39 4.01
N ALA A 42 16.16 -18.62 4.37
CA ALA A 42 14.77 -18.95 4.63
C ALA A 42 14.20 -18.20 5.85
N LYS A 43 14.99 -18.04 6.91
CA LYS A 43 14.59 -17.23 8.09
C LYS A 43 14.42 -15.76 7.73
N GLU A 44 15.38 -15.19 7.00
CA GLU A 44 15.33 -13.79 6.59
C GLU A 44 14.12 -13.50 5.68
N ILE A 45 13.77 -14.44 4.79
CA ILE A 45 12.57 -14.34 3.96
C ILE A 45 11.30 -14.34 4.83
N GLU A 46 11.20 -15.21 5.82
CA GLU A 46 10.06 -15.26 6.74
C GLU A 46 9.93 -13.97 7.57
N GLU A 47 11.06 -13.45 8.08
CA GLU A 47 11.09 -12.18 8.80
C GLU A 47 10.65 -11.01 7.92
N LEU A 48 11.16 -10.92 6.69
CA LEU A 48 10.74 -9.90 5.71
C LEU A 48 9.26 -9.99 5.37
N LYS A 49 8.73 -11.21 5.18
CA LYS A 49 7.30 -11.41 4.95
C LYS A 49 6.47 -10.95 6.14
N ALA A 50 6.89 -11.30 7.36
CA ALA A 50 6.19 -10.87 8.57
C ALA A 50 6.18 -9.34 8.69
N GLN A 51 7.34 -8.69 8.52
CA GLN A 51 7.46 -7.23 8.53
C GLN A 51 6.57 -6.58 7.47
N LYS A 52 6.61 -7.07 6.22
CA LYS A 52 5.79 -6.52 5.13
C LYS A 52 4.29 -6.73 5.34
N ASN A 53 3.91 -7.86 5.94
CA ASN A 53 2.51 -8.10 6.28
C ASN A 53 2.03 -7.17 7.40
N THR A 54 2.85 -6.91 8.41
CA THR A 54 2.55 -5.92 9.46
C THR A 54 2.44 -4.51 8.86
N GLU A 55 3.41 -4.07 8.06
CA GLU A 55 3.33 -2.79 7.35
C GLU A 55 2.06 -2.68 6.49
N TYR A 56 1.69 -3.75 5.80
CA TYR A 56 0.47 -3.79 4.99
C TYR A 56 -0.79 -3.69 5.87
N GLN A 57 -0.86 -4.42 6.97
CA GLN A 57 -2.00 -4.34 7.89
C GLN A 57 -2.13 -2.96 8.52
N ASP A 58 -1.02 -2.33 8.92
CA ASP A 58 -1.00 -0.97 9.45
C ASP A 58 -1.45 0.04 8.38
N PHE A 59 -0.96 -0.12 7.14
CA PHE A 59 -1.39 0.71 6.02
C PHE A 59 -2.89 0.58 5.76
N VAL A 60 -3.42 -0.64 5.75
CA VAL A 60 -4.85 -0.90 5.58
C VAL A 60 -5.64 -0.34 6.75
N ALA A 61 -5.21 -0.50 8.00
CA ALA A 61 -5.89 0.04 9.16
C ALA A 61 -5.97 1.58 9.12
N GLN A 62 -4.89 2.24 8.71
CA GLN A 62 -4.85 3.70 8.58
C GLN A 62 -5.72 4.22 7.42
N HIS A 63 -5.74 3.53 6.28
CA HIS A 63 -6.45 4.00 5.09
C HIS A 63 -7.90 3.50 4.99
N SER A 64 -8.25 2.39 5.63
CA SER A 64 -9.63 1.88 5.64
C SER A 64 -10.59 2.83 6.34
N GLY A 65 -10.15 3.50 7.42
CA GLY A 65 -10.96 4.52 8.12
C GLY A 65 -10.97 5.90 7.46
N GLN A 66 -10.07 6.17 6.51
CA GLN A 66 -9.98 7.48 5.86
C GLN A 66 -11.18 7.75 4.95
N SER A 67 -11.81 6.70 4.41
CA SER A 67 -13.05 6.82 3.64
C SER A 67 -14.18 7.42 4.49
N ASP A 68 -14.36 6.93 5.72
CA ASP A 68 -15.45 7.37 6.61
C ASP A 68 -15.23 8.81 7.10
N GLN A 69 -13.98 9.18 7.39
CA GLN A 69 -13.64 10.54 7.78
C GLN A 69 -13.84 11.53 6.61
N SER A 70 -13.46 11.14 5.39
CA SER A 70 -13.69 11.95 4.19
C SER A 70 -15.20 12.14 3.93
N LEU A 71 -15.99 11.07 4.06
CA LEU A 71 -17.45 11.12 3.90
C LEU A 71 -18.08 12.08 4.92
N SER A 72 -17.71 11.99 6.20
CA SER A 72 -18.27 12.90 7.23
C SER A 72 -17.95 14.37 6.96
N VAL A 73 -16.77 14.70 6.41
CA VAL A 73 -16.42 16.08 6.07
C VAL A 73 -17.26 16.55 4.87
N VAL A 74 -17.39 15.70 3.85
CA VAL A 74 -18.22 15.99 2.67
C VAL A 74 -19.69 16.19 3.07
N ASP A 75 -20.21 15.37 3.96
CA ASP A 75 -21.59 15.48 4.46
C ASP A 75 -21.80 16.81 5.21
N GLN A 76 -20.86 17.20 6.07
CA GLN A 76 -20.91 18.49 6.78
C GLN A 76 -20.86 19.68 5.81
N GLU A 77 -19.95 19.68 4.84
CA GLU A 77 -19.88 20.72 3.82
C GLU A 77 -21.13 20.78 2.95
N THR A 78 -21.72 19.61 2.65
CA THR A 78 -22.94 19.51 1.86
C THR A 78 -24.13 20.10 2.61
N GLU A 79 -24.29 19.78 3.89
CA GLU A 79 -25.37 20.35 4.70
C GLU A 79 -25.22 21.87 4.84
N GLN A 80 -24.00 22.37 5.06
CA GLN A 80 -23.72 23.81 5.10
C GLN A 80 -24.10 24.51 3.78
N LYS A 81 -23.76 23.93 2.63
CA LYS A 81 -24.14 24.47 1.32
C LYS A 81 -25.65 24.43 1.10
N ILE A 82 -26.33 23.37 1.56
CA ILE A 82 -27.79 23.28 1.50
C ILE A 82 -28.44 24.39 2.34
N GLU A 83 -27.95 24.64 3.55
CA GLU A 83 -28.43 25.73 4.40
C GLU A 83 -28.22 27.10 3.75
N GLU A 84 -27.03 27.33 3.17
CA GLU A 84 -26.73 28.56 2.43
C GLU A 84 -27.69 28.77 1.26
N ILE A 85 -27.90 27.74 0.42
CA ILE A 85 -28.84 27.80 -0.71
C ILE A 85 -30.27 28.08 -0.23
N ARG A 86 -30.71 27.44 0.86
CA ARG A 86 -32.04 27.67 1.44
C ARG A 86 -32.20 29.11 1.94
N ARG A 87 -31.17 29.66 2.59
CA ARG A 87 -31.17 31.05 3.07
C ARG A 87 -31.24 32.02 1.90
N ASP A 88 -30.37 31.86 0.91
CA ASP A 88 -30.33 32.70 -0.28
C ASP A 88 -31.64 32.65 -1.08
N ALA A 89 -32.23 31.45 -1.20
CA ALA A 89 -33.52 31.27 -1.84
C ALA A 89 -34.63 31.99 -1.04
N ALA A 90 -34.64 31.89 0.29
CA ALA A 90 -35.62 32.57 1.13
C ALA A 90 -35.50 34.10 1.03
N GLU A 91 -34.28 34.62 1.04
CA GLU A 91 -34.00 36.05 0.91
C GLU A 91 -34.45 36.60 -0.45
N LYS A 92 -34.09 35.94 -1.54
CA LYS A 92 -34.35 36.41 -2.91
C LYS A 92 -35.74 36.04 -3.44
N LYS A 93 -36.51 35.21 -2.71
CA LYS A 93 -37.85 34.77 -3.15
C LYS A 93 -38.81 35.93 -3.35
N GLY A 94 -38.78 36.93 -2.46
CA GLY A 94 -39.64 38.11 -2.54
C GLY A 94 -39.39 38.87 -3.85
N ASP A 95 -38.14 39.23 -4.10
CA ASP A 95 -37.71 39.96 -5.30
C ASP A 95 -38.02 39.18 -6.59
N ALA A 96 -37.80 37.86 -6.58
CA ALA A 96 -38.11 37.01 -7.71
C ALA A 96 -39.61 37.00 -8.04
N VAL A 97 -40.46 36.86 -7.02
CA VAL A 97 -41.92 36.89 -7.17
C VAL A 97 -42.38 38.26 -7.65
N GLU A 98 -41.87 39.35 -7.07
CA GLU A 98 -42.22 40.70 -7.49
C GLU A 98 -41.83 40.97 -8.94
N LYS A 99 -40.63 40.57 -9.36
CA LYS A 99 -40.18 40.68 -10.75
C LYS A 99 -41.05 39.88 -11.71
N MET A 100 -41.44 38.67 -11.32
CA MET A 100 -42.32 37.81 -12.12
C MET A 100 -43.73 38.43 -12.24
N MET A 101 -44.29 38.93 -11.14
CA MET A 101 -45.59 39.62 -11.14
C MET A 101 -45.56 40.87 -12.00
N LYS A 102 -44.53 41.74 -11.86
CA LYS A 102 -44.35 42.93 -12.71
C LYS A 102 -44.32 42.58 -14.19
N ALA A 103 -43.58 41.54 -14.57
CA ALA A 103 -43.50 41.07 -15.95
C ALA A 103 -44.85 40.53 -16.47
N ILE A 104 -45.61 39.80 -15.64
CA ILE A 104 -46.93 39.27 -16.03
C ILE A 104 -47.97 40.38 -16.16
N THR A 105 -47.96 41.36 -15.25
CA THR A 105 -48.95 42.45 -15.25
C THR A 105 -48.64 43.57 -16.25
N ASN A 106 -47.40 43.67 -16.74
CA ASN A 106 -47.00 44.68 -17.72
C ASN A 106 -47.40 44.22 -19.14
N VAL A 107 -48.65 44.51 -19.53
CA VAL A 107 -49.15 44.20 -20.87
C VAL A 107 -48.72 45.30 -21.84
N GLU A 108 -47.67 45.02 -22.62
CA GLU A 108 -47.27 45.87 -23.75
C GLU A 108 -48.05 45.52 -25.01
N THR A 109 -49.07 46.31 -25.34
CA THR A 109 -49.81 46.17 -26.59
C THR A 109 -49.01 46.76 -27.75
N LYS A 110 -48.21 45.91 -28.41
CA LYS A 110 -47.53 46.27 -29.65
C LYS A 110 -48.40 45.86 -30.84
N ARG A 111 -48.51 46.74 -31.84
CA ARG A 111 -49.10 46.33 -33.13
C ARG A 111 -48.20 45.26 -33.72
N HIS A 112 -48.84 44.23 -34.27
CA HIS A 112 -48.14 43.21 -35.02
C HIS A 112 -47.34 43.87 -36.15
N GLU A 113 -46.11 43.41 -36.37
CA GLU A 113 -45.13 44.05 -37.27
C GLU A 113 -45.67 44.26 -38.70
N ASN A 114 -46.63 43.42 -39.11
CA ASN A 114 -47.25 43.45 -40.43
C ASN A 114 -48.57 44.23 -40.52
N TYR A 115 -48.97 44.99 -39.49
CA TYR A 115 -50.20 45.76 -39.54
C TYR A 115 -50.09 46.92 -40.56
N ARG A 116 -50.92 46.90 -41.59
CA ARG A 116 -51.08 48.00 -42.58
C ARG A 116 -52.44 48.67 -42.38
N VAL A 117 -52.44 50.01 -42.35
CA VAL A 117 -53.62 50.88 -42.22
C VAL A 117 -54.46 50.87 -43.49
#